data_AF-A0AAX6ICT4-F1
#
_entry.id   AF-A0AAX6ICT4-F1
#
_cell.length_a   1.000
_cell.length_b   1.000
_cell.length_c   1.000
_cell.angle_alpha   90.00
_cell.angle_beta   90.00
_cell.angle_gamma   90.00
#
_symmetry.space_group_name_H-M   'P 1'
#
loop_
_entity.id
_entity.type
_entity.pdbx_description
1 polymer ?
#
loop_
_entity_poly.entity_id
_entity_poly.type
_entity_poly.pdbx_seq_one_letter_code
_entity_poly.pdbx_strand_id
1 'polypeptide(L)'
;MPTPDLESRPPPLPHSYAPLPDSDTDTSADTVRSRSLPVSLTLSFVFLFALAGLLSRDPNPEIVVPGRVSDRGVADGVSSKPSGSAGPDFPRTNRVLPRQHTGFHFQPEKNYMNDPNGPLYYKGWYHLFYQYNPDNAYWGNITWGHSVSRDLVNWLDLPLAMVRDHWYDIQGVLTGSATFLPDGQIIMLYTGNTDVLAQVQCLAVPADLSDPLLLNWVKSESNPVLLPPPGIGLKDFRDPTTAWFNPSDSTWHFLIGSKDNNKHTGIALVYRTKDFLTYELLPDLLHSVENVGMWECMDFYPVSTTEPVALDTSVPPGDNVRHVIKESSDDDRHDYYAIGTYDPAASAWTPDDAEKDLGIGLRYDWGKFYASKSFFDGEKKRRVVWAYIGETDSRRADIARGWATVMGIPRTILFDAKTGSNLLIWPVEEVESLRKGSKDFSGITIDTGSTFQLNITGATTQLDIEAEFEINSESLEAAVEADVGYNCSTSGGAANRGRLGPFGLLVLANEDLSEQTATYFYISRGADDSLRTHFCQDESRHALLIVLTRR
;
A
#
# COMPACT_ATOMS: atom_id res chain seq x y z
N MET A 1 -6.16 5.65 -60.50
CA MET A 1 -5.30 6.84 -60.74
C MET A 1 -5.17 7.58 -59.41
N PRO A 2 -3.98 8.08 -59.05
CA PRO A 2 -3.11 7.40 -58.10
C PRO A 2 -3.15 7.91 -56.64
N THR A 3 -2.53 7.07 -55.81
CA THR A 3 -2.06 7.13 -54.41
C THR A 3 -1.59 8.49 -53.86
N PRO A 4 -1.79 8.77 -52.56
CA PRO A 4 -0.96 9.70 -51.81
C PRO A 4 0.22 8.99 -51.11
N ASP A 5 1.34 9.69 -51.08
CA ASP A 5 2.65 9.28 -50.61
C ASP A 5 2.74 8.94 -49.12
N LEU A 6 3.63 7.99 -48.86
CA LEU A 6 4.20 7.61 -47.57
C LEU A 6 5.36 8.55 -47.20
N GLU A 7 5.64 8.61 -45.90
CA GLU A 7 6.89 9.03 -45.22
C GLU A 7 7.04 10.50 -44.77
N SER A 8 6.90 10.69 -43.44
CA SER A 8 8.02 11.21 -42.64
C SER A 8 7.96 10.63 -41.22
N ARG A 9 8.83 9.65 -40.94
CA ARG A 9 9.15 9.19 -39.58
C ARG A 9 10.21 10.12 -38.98
N PRO A 10 10.14 10.48 -37.69
CA PRO A 10 11.23 11.17 -37.01
C PRO A 10 12.44 10.24 -36.83
N PRO A 11 13.67 10.77 -36.76
CA PRO A 11 14.89 9.98 -36.68
C PRO A 11 15.01 9.26 -35.32
N PRO A 12 15.57 8.04 -35.27
CA PRO A 12 15.89 7.37 -34.02
C PRO A 12 17.05 8.07 -33.31
N LEU A 13 16.91 8.28 -32.00
CA LEU A 13 17.97 8.81 -31.13
C LEU A 13 19.08 7.76 -30.95
N PRO A 14 20.37 8.15 -30.95
CA PRO A 14 21.47 7.21 -31.03
C PRO A 14 22.09 6.96 -29.66
N HIS A 15 21.85 5.82 -28.99
CA HIS A 15 22.78 5.29 -27.98
C HIS A 15 22.64 3.76 -27.85
N SER A 16 23.45 3.03 -28.62
CA SER A 16 23.74 1.62 -28.37
C SER A 16 24.88 1.53 -27.36
N TYR A 17 24.65 0.89 -26.21
CA TYR A 17 25.74 0.50 -25.31
C TYR A 17 26.29 -0.87 -25.71
N ALA A 18 27.62 -0.99 -25.68
CA ALA A 18 28.37 -2.19 -25.99
C ALA A 18 28.19 -3.26 -24.90
N PRO A 19 28.17 -4.56 -25.25
CA PRO A 19 28.16 -5.64 -24.26
C PRO A 19 29.48 -5.70 -23.50
N LEU A 20 29.41 -5.92 -22.19
CA LEU A 20 30.56 -6.28 -21.36
C LEU A 20 31.10 -7.67 -21.77
N PRO A 21 32.44 -7.89 -21.77
CA PRO A 21 33.02 -9.12 -22.27
C PRO A 21 32.91 -10.28 -21.27
N ASP A 22 32.62 -11.46 -21.81
CA ASP A 22 32.65 -12.75 -21.12
C ASP A 22 34.04 -13.09 -20.59
N SER A 23 34.09 -13.54 -19.34
CA SER A 23 35.24 -14.24 -18.77
C SER A 23 35.10 -15.74 -19.00
N ASP A 24 35.94 -16.33 -19.86
CA ASP A 24 36.74 -17.52 -19.50
C ASP A 24 37.57 -18.10 -20.66
N THR A 25 38.79 -18.52 -20.29
CA THR A 25 39.75 -19.43 -20.98
C THR A 25 40.41 -18.90 -22.26
N ASP A 26 41.70 -19.06 -22.55
CA ASP A 26 42.60 -20.18 -22.28
C ASP A 26 44.09 -19.77 -22.48
N THR A 27 44.97 -20.56 -21.84
CA THR A 27 46.40 -20.87 -22.07
C THR A 27 47.34 -19.96 -22.90
N SER A 28 48.52 -19.68 -22.32
CA SER A 28 49.81 -20.09 -22.92
C SER A 28 50.97 -19.98 -21.92
N ALA A 29 51.86 -20.96 -22.03
CA ALA A 29 53.01 -21.22 -21.18
C ALA A 29 54.19 -20.29 -21.49
N ASP A 30 55.02 -20.01 -20.48
CA ASP A 30 56.46 -19.89 -20.70
C ASP A 30 57.27 -20.27 -19.45
N THR A 31 58.20 -21.20 -19.69
CA THR A 31 59.17 -21.80 -18.76
C THR A 31 60.41 -20.93 -18.58
N VAL A 32 60.86 -20.66 -17.34
CA VAL A 32 62.31 -20.58 -17.00
C VAL A 32 62.58 -21.07 -15.56
N ARG A 33 63.61 -21.92 -15.45
CA ARG A 33 64.19 -22.60 -14.27
C ARG A 33 64.77 -21.65 -13.20
N SER A 34 64.78 -22.06 -11.91
CA SER A 34 65.91 -22.80 -11.29
C SER A 34 65.98 -22.72 -9.74
N ARG A 35 66.43 -23.84 -9.12
CA ARG A 35 67.14 -24.04 -7.83
C ARG A 35 66.34 -23.90 -6.51
N SER A 36 66.00 -24.98 -5.80
CA SER A 36 66.78 -25.94 -4.97
C SER A 36 67.17 -25.45 -3.56
N LEU A 37 66.54 -25.96 -2.50
CA LEU A 37 67.07 -26.95 -1.53
C LEU A 37 66.05 -27.23 -0.39
N PRO A 38 66.15 -28.38 0.31
CA PRO A 38 65.10 -28.97 1.15
C PRO A 38 65.38 -28.85 2.66
N VAL A 39 64.33 -28.92 3.49
CA VAL A 39 64.46 -29.27 4.91
C VAL A 39 63.38 -30.29 5.30
N SER A 40 63.81 -31.20 6.15
CA SER A 40 63.39 -32.58 6.35
C SER A 40 62.20 -32.79 7.28
N LEU A 41 61.57 -33.96 7.10
CA LEU A 41 60.60 -34.65 7.94
C LEU A 41 60.99 -34.73 9.43
N THR A 42 60.01 -34.68 10.34
CA THR A 42 59.45 -35.82 11.13
C THR A 42 58.80 -35.37 12.45
N LEU A 43 57.60 -35.91 12.74
CA LEU A 43 57.05 -36.34 14.05
C LEU A 43 55.51 -36.48 13.88
N SER A 44 55.01 -37.62 13.45
CA SER A 44 54.65 -38.82 14.25
C SER A 44 53.38 -38.70 15.08
N PHE A 45 52.31 -39.29 14.53
CA PHE A 45 51.38 -40.22 15.20
C PHE A 45 50.96 -39.91 16.64
N VAL A 46 49.96 -39.04 16.80
CA VAL A 46 48.83 -39.25 17.72
C VAL A 46 47.62 -38.57 17.07
N PHE A 47 46.71 -39.31 16.44
CA PHE A 47 45.28 -38.95 16.29
C PHE A 47 44.58 -40.02 15.42
N LEU A 48 44.35 -41.20 15.98
CA LEU A 48 43.52 -42.24 15.34
C LEU A 48 42.41 -42.76 16.27
N PHE A 49 41.98 -41.92 17.22
CA PHE A 49 40.81 -42.18 18.08
C PHE A 49 39.85 -40.98 18.22
N ALA A 50 39.83 -40.07 17.25
CA ALA A 50 38.90 -38.93 17.24
C ALA A 50 38.17 -38.74 15.89
N LEU A 51 38.06 -39.80 15.08
CA LEU A 51 37.30 -39.77 13.82
C LEU A 51 35.99 -40.58 13.87
N ALA A 52 35.52 -40.94 15.07
CA ALA A 52 34.20 -41.55 15.30
C ALA A 52 33.26 -40.64 16.13
N GLY A 53 33.70 -39.45 16.53
CA GLY A 53 32.90 -38.46 17.28
C GLY A 53 32.48 -37.22 16.48
N LEU A 54 32.78 -37.17 15.19
CA LEU A 54 32.54 -36.00 14.31
C LEU A 54 31.52 -36.27 13.20
N LEU A 55 30.82 -37.41 13.23
CA LEU A 55 29.68 -37.72 12.34
C LEU A 55 28.34 -37.83 13.10
N SER A 56 28.28 -37.31 14.33
CA SER A 56 27.08 -37.32 15.18
C SER A 56 26.80 -35.94 15.79
N ARG A 57 26.92 -34.87 14.99
CA ARG A 57 26.44 -33.54 15.38
C ARG A 57 25.40 -33.09 14.37
N ASP A 58 24.14 -33.32 14.71
CA ASP A 58 23.03 -32.55 14.17
C ASP A 58 23.35 -31.05 14.34
N PRO A 59 23.28 -30.23 13.29
CA PRO A 59 23.30 -28.79 13.46
C PRO A 59 21.94 -28.41 14.04
N ASN A 60 21.89 -28.30 15.36
CA ASN A 60 20.75 -27.68 16.04
C ASN A 60 20.64 -26.25 15.48
N PRO A 61 19.55 -25.85 14.80
CA PRO A 61 19.40 -24.48 14.36
C PRO A 61 19.35 -23.62 15.62
N GLU A 62 20.26 -22.66 15.75
CA GLU A 62 20.18 -21.67 16.83
C GLU A 62 18.85 -20.93 16.69
N ILE A 63 17.93 -21.24 17.60
CA ILE A 63 16.73 -20.46 17.82
C ILE A 63 17.20 -19.16 18.46
N VAL A 64 17.43 -18.14 17.62
CA VAL A 64 17.58 -16.77 18.10
C VAL A 64 16.23 -16.38 18.68
N VAL A 65 16.13 -16.31 20.00
CA VAL A 65 14.99 -15.72 20.70
C VAL A 65 15.33 -14.25 20.90
N PRO A 66 14.77 -13.31 20.11
CA PRO A 66 14.95 -11.90 20.40
C PRO A 66 14.27 -11.60 21.74
N GLY A 67 14.91 -10.77 22.57
CA GLY A 67 14.29 -10.21 23.77
C GLY A 67 12.96 -9.52 23.41
N ARG A 68 12.12 -9.30 24.43
CA ARG A 68 10.81 -8.64 24.28
C ARG A 68 11.02 -7.17 23.88
N VAL A 69 11.15 -6.90 22.59
CA VAL A 69 11.19 -5.53 22.04
C VAL A 69 9.75 -5.04 21.92
N SER A 70 9.39 -3.93 22.56
CA SER A 70 8.06 -3.32 22.41
C SER A 70 8.04 -2.38 21.20
N ASP A 71 6.99 -2.45 20.39
CA ASP A 71 6.67 -1.41 19.40
C ASP A 71 6.15 -0.18 20.17
N ARG A 72 6.49 1.02 19.71
CA ARG A 72 6.03 2.27 20.32
C ARG A 72 4.78 2.85 19.64
N GLY A 73 4.33 2.37 18.48
CA GLY A 73 3.28 3.06 17.70
C GLY A 73 2.01 3.35 18.48
N VAL A 74 1.39 2.31 19.07
CA VAL A 74 0.20 2.50 19.93
C VAL A 74 0.49 3.44 21.12
N ALA A 75 1.68 3.34 21.73
CA ALA A 75 2.06 4.21 22.85
C ALA A 75 2.28 5.67 22.40
N ASP A 76 2.72 5.87 21.16
CA ASP A 76 2.95 7.15 20.52
C ASP A 76 1.66 7.70 19.86
N GLY A 77 0.54 6.97 20.00
CA GLY A 77 -0.79 7.38 19.56
C GLY A 77 -1.01 7.25 18.05
N VAL A 78 -0.28 6.36 17.39
CA VAL A 78 -0.41 6.07 15.95
C VAL A 78 -0.59 4.59 15.69
N SER A 79 -1.12 4.26 14.52
CA SER A 79 -1.15 2.88 14.04
C SER A 79 0.23 2.23 14.09
N SER A 80 0.30 1.02 14.65
CA SER A 80 1.40 0.08 14.41
C SER A 80 0.78 -1.21 13.89
N LYS A 81 1.59 -2.02 13.19
CA LYS A 81 1.18 -3.39 12.80
C LYS A 81 0.51 -4.06 14.01
N PRO A 82 -0.77 -4.47 13.92
CA PRO A 82 -1.36 -5.29 14.96
C PRO A 82 -0.46 -6.51 15.11
N SER A 83 0.11 -6.73 16.28
CA SER A 83 0.82 -7.99 16.53
C SER A 83 -0.22 -9.09 16.31
N GLY A 84 -0.08 -9.84 15.22
CA GLY A 84 -0.88 -11.03 14.98
C GLY A 84 -0.91 -11.86 16.27
N SER A 85 -2.06 -12.46 16.56
CA SER A 85 -2.25 -13.27 17.75
C SER A 85 -1.04 -14.19 17.97
N ALA A 86 -0.66 -14.37 19.23
CA ALA A 86 0.41 -15.27 19.65
C ALA A 86 0.02 -16.73 19.33
N GLY A 87 0.00 -17.07 18.04
CA GLY A 87 -0.05 -18.44 17.55
C GLY A 87 1.30 -19.12 17.77
N PRO A 88 1.35 -20.45 17.72
CA PRO A 88 2.58 -21.20 17.91
C PRO A 88 3.65 -20.74 16.91
N ASP A 89 4.86 -20.45 17.42
CA ASP A 89 6.01 -20.07 16.61
C ASP A 89 6.33 -21.18 15.61
N PHE A 90 6.24 -20.87 14.31
CA PHE A 90 6.66 -21.81 13.27
C PHE A 90 8.13 -21.54 12.91
N PRO A 91 9.03 -22.54 13.01
CA PRO A 91 10.42 -22.36 12.62
C PRO A 91 10.51 -22.19 11.10
N ARG A 92 10.56 -20.94 10.63
CA ARG A 92 10.82 -20.63 9.22
C ARG A 92 12.31 -20.81 8.94
N THR A 93 12.63 -21.59 7.91
CA THR A 93 14.03 -21.79 7.49
C THR A 93 14.51 -20.62 6.64
N ASN A 94 15.82 -20.37 6.62
CA ASN A 94 16.48 -19.35 5.78
C ASN A 94 16.21 -19.52 4.26
N ARG A 95 15.57 -20.62 3.83
CA ARG A 95 15.15 -20.85 2.44
C ARG A 95 13.79 -20.24 2.09
N VAL A 96 12.94 -19.96 3.08
CA VAL A 96 11.57 -19.43 2.89
C VAL A 96 11.54 -17.90 3.00
N LEU A 97 12.36 -17.31 3.87
CA LEU A 97 12.35 -15.86 4.14
C LEU A 97 12.66 -14.99 2.91
N PRO A 98 13.64 -15.32 2.04
CA PRO A 98 13.89 -14.53 0.82
C PRO A 98 12.77 -14.65 -0.23
N ARG A 99 11.93 -15.70 -0.17
CA ARG A 99 10.85 -15.94 -1.15
C ARG A 99 9.60 -15.10 -0.89
N GLN A 100 9.55 -14.35 0.21
CA GLN A 100 8.42 -13.49 0.58
C GLN A 100 8.54 -12.07 0.03
N HIS A 101 9.72 -11.69 -0.50
CA HIS A 101 9.89 -10.44 -1.21
C HIS A 101 9.04 -10.42 -2.47
N THR A 102 8.31 -9.33 -2.70
CA THR A 102 7.50 -9.20 -3.90
C THR A 102 8.41 -8.96 -5.12
N GLY A 103 7.92 -9.32 -6.31
CA GLY A 103 8.67 -9.10 -7.55
C GLY A 103 8.48 -7.73 -8.18
N PHE A 104 7.37 -7.07 -7.85
CA PHE A 104 6.91 -5.87 -8.57
C PHE A 104 6.04 -4.92 -7.74
N HIS A 105 5.79 -5.21 -6.45
CA HIS A 105 5.22 -4.20 -5.56
C HIS A 105 6.37 -3.36 -4.99
N PHE A 106 6.08 -2.09 -4.71
CA PHE A 106 7.10 -1.23 -4.10
C PHE A 106 7.34 -1.65 -2.64
N GLN A 107 8.61 -1.82 -2.29
CA GLN A 107 9.09 -2.01 -0.93
C GLN A 107 10.56 -1.56 -0.85
N PRO A 108 11.02 -0.99 0.27
CA PRO A 108 12.43 -0.67 0.44
C PRO A 108 13.28 -1.94 0.46
N GLU A 109 14.58 -1.81 0.24
CA GLU A 109 15.54 -2.93 0.28
C GLU A 109 15.46 -3.73 1.60
N LYS A 110 15.19 -3.04 2.71
CA LYS A 110 15.10 -3.62 4.05
C LYS A 110 14.31 -2.72 4.99
N ASN A 111 14.06 -3.22 6.20
CA ASN A 111 13.40 -2.57 7.33
C ASN A 111 11.90 -2.32 7.14
N TYR A 112 11.33 -1.54 8.06
CA TYR A 112 9.89 -1.25 8.12
C TYR A 112 9.51 -0.06 7.26
N MET A 113 8.44 -0.22 6.49
CA MET A 113 7.71 0.84 5.81
C MET A 113 6.25 0.88 6.29
N ASN A 114 5.58 2.00 6.15
CA ASN A 114 4.11 2.07 6.23
C ASN A 114 3.58 3.17 5.31
N ASP A 115 2.90 4.18 5.86
CA ASP A 115 2.05 5.14 5.16
C ASP A 115 2.74 5.78 3.93
N PRO A 116 2.07 5.87 2.77
CA PRO A 116 2.52 6.70 1.67
C PRO A 116 2.42 8.17 2.04
N ASN A 117 3.46 8.94 1.73
CA ASN A 117 3.61 10.33 2.13
C ASN A 117 3.85 11.20 0.89
N GLY A 118 3.16 12.34 0.84
CA GLY A 118 3.33 13.35 -0.22
C GLY A 118 3.48 12.83 -1.66
N PRO A 119 2.70 11.83 -2.14
CA PRO A 119 2.86 11.33 -3.50
C PRO A 119 2.56 12.46 -4.50
N LEU A 120 3.41 12.60 -5.52
CA LEU A 120 3.28 13.68 -6.50
C LEU A 120 3.93 13.34 -7.84
N TYR A 121 3.60 14.10 -8.88
CA TYR A 121 4.31 14.09 -10.16
C TYR A 121 5.03 15.42 -10.37
N TYR A 122 6.34 15.38 -10.59
CA TYR A 122 7.17 16.57 -10.79
C TYR A 122 8.20 16.37 -11.90
N LYS A 123 8.22 17.29 -12.87
CA LYS A 123 9.23 17.35 -13.94
C LYS A 123 9.54 16.00 -14.61
N GLY A 124 8.48 15.22 -14.85
CA GLY A 124 8.58 13.92 -15.51
C GLY A 124 8.78 12.73 -14.59
N TRP A 125 8.89 12.91 -13.27
CA TRP A 125 9.04 11.84 -12.29
C TRP A 125 7.82 11.78 -11.38
N TYR A 126 7.36 10.57 -11.10
CA TYR A 126 6.52 10.28 -9.95
C TYR A 126 7.41 10.16 -8.72
N HIS A 127 7.04 10.84 -7.64
CA HIS A 127 7.72 10.76 -6.35
C HIS A 127 6.81 10.04 -5.37
N LEU A 128 7.41 9.07 -4.66
CA LEU A 128 6.79 8.41 -3.53
C LEU A 128 7.69 8.65 -2.32
N PHE A 129 7.14 9.32 -1.30
CA PHE A 129 7.71 9.29 0.04
C PHE A 129 6.91 8.30 0.87
N TYR A 130 7.51 7.80 1.95
CA TYR A 130 6.87 6.82 2.80
C TYR A 130 7.48 6.83 4.20
N GLN A 131 6.67 6.58 5.21
CA GLN A 131 7.18 6.37 6.56
C GLN A 131 8.14 5.18 6.55
N TYR A 132 9.35 5.38 7.08
CA TYR A 132 10.45 4.43 7.05
C TYR A 132 11.21 4.41 8.37
N ASN A 133 11.51 3.22 8.88
CA ASN A 133 12.44 3.01 9.99
C ASN A 133 13.82 2.60 9.46
N PRO A 134 14.87 3.45 9.56
CA PRO A 134 16.20 3.13 9.05
C PRO A 134 16.91 1.99 9.79
N ASP A 135 16.44 1.64 10.99
CA ASP A 135 17.18 0.79 11.92
C ASP A 135 16.54 -0.61 12.09
N ASN A 136 15.22 -0.75 11.89
CA ASN A 136 14.50 -1.98 12.27
C ASN A 136 13.31 -2.31 11.37
N ALA A 137 12.91 -3.59 11.38
CA ALA A 137 11.74 -4.14 10.68
C ALA A 137 10.41 -4.01 11.47
N TYR A 138 10.30 -3.04 12.37
CA TYR A 138 9.06 -2.72 13.08
C TYR A 138 8.91 -1.19 13.24
N TRP A 139 7.72 -0.72 13.62
CA TRP A 139 7.45 0.72 13.72
C TRP A 139 8.30 1.40 14.80
N GLY A 140 8.81 2.59 14.48
CA GLY A 140 9.61 3.43 15.37
C GLY A 140 10.68 4.21 14.60
N ASN A 141 11.24 5.25 15.22
CA ASN A 141 12.27 6.10 14.60
C ASN A 141 11.89 6.64 13.21
N ILE A 142 10.61 6.89 12.98
CA ILE A 142 10.06 7.14 11.65
C ILE A 142 10.70 8.37 11.00
N THR A 143 11.14 8.16 9.76
CA THR A 143 11.66 9.14 8.79
C THR A 143 10.86 9.00 7.49
N TRP A 144 11.08 9.89 6.52
CA TRP A 144 10.56 9.67 5.17
C TRP A 144 11.63 9.09 4.26
N GLY A 145 11.39 7.85 3.81
CA GLY A 145 12.06 7.30 2.63
C GLY A 145 11.59 8.03 1.37
N HIS A 146 12.36 7.92 0.28
CA HIS A 146 12.08 8.61 -0.97
C HIS A 146 12.52 7.76 -2.14
N SER A 147 11.60 7.49 -3.06
CA SER A 147 11.89 6.83 -4.33
C SER A 147 11.17 7.55 -5.46
N VAL A 148 11.71 7.43 -6.68
CA VAL A 148 11.12 8.03 -7.88
C VAL A 148 10.92 7.00 -8.98
N SER A 149 9.94 7.25 -9.84
CA SER A 149 9.63 6.41 -10.99
C SER A 149 9.21 7.23 -12.20
N ARG A 150 9.38 6.68 -13.41
CA ARG A 150 8.80 7.26 -14.63
C ARG A 150 7.44 6.68 -14.99
N ASP A 151 7.07 5.56 -14.38
CA ASP A 151 5.93 4.74 -14.80
C ASP A 151 5.13 4.17 -13.62
N LEU A 152 5.39 4.62 -12.38
CA LEU A 152 4.77 4.14 -11.14
C LEU A 152 5.05 2.66 -10.80
N VAL A 153 5.93 1.98 -11.56
CA VAL A 153 6.21 0.54 -11.42
C VAL A 153 7.68 0.29 -11.17
N ASN A 154 8.56 0.90 -11.96
CA ASN A 154 10.01 0.77 -11.83
C ASN A 154 10.54 1.93 -10.99
N TRP A 155 10.98 1.61 -9.78
CA TRP A 155 11.40 2.60 -8.77
C TRP A 155 12.92 2.67 -8.62
N LEU A 156 13.41 3.88 -8.44
CA LEU A 156 14.78 4.19 -8.07
C LEU A 156 14.79 4.76 -6.65
N ASP A 157 15.52 4.12 -5.76
CA ASP A 157 15.69 4.60 -4.39
C ASP A 157 16.59 5.84 -4.35
N LEU A 158 16.17 6.82 -3.56
CA LEU A 158 16.90 8.05 -3.29
C LEU A 158 17.25 8.13 -1.79
N PRO A 159 18.13 9.06 -1.39
CA PRO A 159 18.40 9.32 0.03
C PRO A 159 17.11 9.68 0.80
N LEU A 160 17.13 9.50 2.13
CA LEU A 160 16.03 9.92 2.99
C LEU A 160 15.72 11.41 2.77
N ALA A 161 14.44 11.74 2.56
CA ALA A 161 14.01 13.11 2.30
C ALA A 161 13.85 13.92 3.58
N MET A 162 13.29 13.32 4.64
CA MET A 162 12.99 13.98 5.90
C MET A 162 13.40 13.10 7.09
N VAL A 163 14.25 13.61 7.97
CA VAL A 163 14.82 12.88 9.12
C VAL A 163 14.41 13.52 10.45
N ARG A 164 14.60 12.82 11.58
CA ARG A 164 14.24 13.30 12.93
C ARG A 164 15.39 14.13 13.53
N ASP A 165 15.47 15.40 13.17
CA ASP A 165 16.61 16.26 13.49
C ASP A 165 16.24 17.57 14.21
N HIS A 166 14.96 17.79 14.50
CA HIS A 166 14.49 18.97 15.25
C HIS A 166 13.62 18.57 16.44
N TRP A 167 13.52 19.46 17.44
CA TRP A 167 12.74 19.19 18.67
C TRP A 167 11.26 18.89 18.39
N TYR A 168 10.71 19.48 17.34
CA TYR A 168 9.30 19.34 16.97
C TYR A 168 8.96 18.01 16.27
N ASP A 169 9.96 17.26 15.80
CA ASP A 169 9.79 15.96 15.14
C ASP A 169 10.79 14.89 15.59
N ILE A 170 11.43 15.11 16.75
CA ILE A 170 12.51 14.26 17.24
C ILE A 170 12.06 12.81 17.49
N GLN A 171 10.79 12.59 17.80
CA GLN A 171 10.22 11.25 17.99
C GLN A 171 9.65 10.64 16.69
N GLY A 172 9.50 11.42 15.62
CA GLY A 172 9.00 10.92 14.34
C GLY A 172 8.65 12.05 13.37
N VAL A 173 9.05 11.86 12.11
CA VAL A 173 8.50 12.59 10.96
C VAL A 173 7.37 11.74 10.38
N LEU A 174 6.13 11.99 10.84
CA LEU A 174 4.95 11.19 10.49
C LEU A 174 4.35 11.63 9.15
N THR A 175 3.15 11.12 8.85
CA THR A 175 2.49 11.28 7.56
C THR A 175 2.17 12.73 7.22
N GLY A 176 2.17 13.00 5.92
CA GLY A 176 1.96 14.31 5.33
C GLY A 176 1.60 14.24 3.85
N SER A 177 1.30 15.40 3.29
CA SER A 177 0.83 15.54 1.92
C SER A 177 1.50 16.71 1.21
N ALA A 178 1.61 16.59 -0.11
CA ALA A 178 2.21 17.59 -0.97
C ALA A 178 1.13 18.46 -1.63
N THR A 179 1.36 19.76 -1.71
CA THR A 179 0.51 20.72 -2.42
C THR A 179 1.34 21.47 -3.47
N PHE A 180 0.84 21.51 -4.70
CA PHE A 180 1.39 22.35 -5.76
C PHE A 180 0.73 23.72 -5.76
N LEU A 181 1.55 24.76 -5.72
CA LEU A 181 1.08 26.13 -5.84
C LEU A 181 1.14 26.59 -7.32
N PRO A 182 0.26 27.51 -7.74
CA PRO A 182 0.22 28.04 -9.10
C PRO A 182 1.53 28.69 -9.59
N ASP A 183 2.38 29.14 -8.66
CA ASP A 183 3.70 29.72 -8.97
C ASP A 183 4.82 28.67 -9.14
N GLY A 184 4.46 27.37 -9.05
CA GLY A 184 5.38 26.26 -9.21
C GLY A 184 6.07 25.81 -7.91
N GLN A 185 5.79 26.44 -6.78
CA GLN A 185 6.27 25.98 -5.49
C GLN A 185 5.60 24.66 -5.08
N ILE A 186 6.34 23.85 -4.32
CA ILE A 186 5.85 22.62 -3.70
C ILE A 186 5.91 22.80 -2.20
N ILE A 187 4.76 22.66 -1.56
CA ILE A 187 4.61 22.71 -0.11
C ILE A 187 4.36 21.30 0.42
N MET A 188 5.16 20.87 1.39
CA MET A 188 4.94 19.63 2.13
C MET A 188 4.50 19.96 3.55
N LEU A 189 3.26 19.59 3.89
CA LEU A 189 2.79 19.59 5.26
C LEU A 189 2.87 18.18 5.81
N TYR A 190 3.43 18.03 7.02
CA TYR A 190 3.57 16.74 7.69
C TYR A 190 3.39 16.89 9.20
N THR A 191 3.11 15.79 9.87
CA THR A 191 3.04 15.76 11.34
C THR A 191 4.41 15.43 11.93
N GLY A 192 4.91 16.28 12.82
CA GLY A 192 6.04 16.00 13.70
C GLY A 192 5.57 15.47 15.05
N ASN A 193 6.27 14.46 15.57
CA ASN A 193 6.12 14.02 16.96
C ASN A 193 7.23 14.65 17.82
N THR A 194 6.83 15.47 18.79
CA THR A 194 7.76 16.11 19.74
C THR A 194 8.32 15.12 20.77
N ASP A 195 9.26 15.58 21.60
CA ASP A 195 9.84 14.81 22.71
C ASP A 195 8.82 14.32 23.75
N VAL A 196 7.71 15.06 23.93
CA VAL A 196 6.58 14.69 24.78
C VAL A 196 5.46 13.94 24.02
N LEU A 197 5.74 13.50 22.79
CA LEU A 197 4.79 12.82 21.89
C LEU A 197 3.57 13.67 21.54
N ALA A 198 3.72 15.00 21.52
CA ALA A 198 2.69 15.87 20.96
C ALA A 198 2.81 15.84 19.43
N GLN A 199 1.68 15.67 18.76
CA GLN A 199 1.55 15.74 17.31
C GLN A 199 1.37 17.21 16.91
N VAL A 200 2.28 17.73 16.10
CA VAL A 200 2.31 19.12 15.63
C VAL A 200 2.49 19.16 14.12
N GLN A 201 1.96 20.15 13.42
CA GLN A 201 2.15 20.22 11.96
C GLN A 201 3.35 21.08 11.60
N CYS A 202 4.12 20.58 10.65
CA CYS A 202 5.38 21.13 10.21
C CYS A 202 5.35 21.31 8.69
N LEU A 203 6.08 22.32 8.23
CA LEU A 203 6.24 22.69 6.84
C LEU A 203 7.65 22.34 6.35
N ALA A 204 7.73 21.76 5.16
CA ALA A 204 8.98 21.63 4.41
C ALA A 204 8.77 21.98 2.94
N VAL A 205 9.85 22.43 2.30
CA VAL A 205 9.89 22.78 0.87
C VAL A 205 11.14 22.17 0.22
N PRO A 206 11.14 21.89 -1.09
CA PRO A 206 12.37 21.50 -1.77
C PRO A 206 13.43 22.58 -1.67
N ALA A 207 14.68 22.18 -1.44
CA ALA A 207 15.82 23.10 -1.42
C ALA A 207 16.13 23.70 -2.81
N ASP A 208 15.84 22.93 -3.87
CA ASP A 208 16.06 23.32 -5.25
C ASP A 208 14.94 22.76 -6.15
N LEU A 209 14.04 23.65 -6.60
CA LEU A 209 12.99 23.29 -7.57
C LEU A 209 13.56 23.06 -8.98
N SER A 210 14.82 23.39 -9.25
CA SER A 210 15.45 23.04 -10.54
C SER A 210 15.73 21.54 -10.65
N ASP A 211 15.98 20.88 -9.51
CA ASP A 211 16.24 19.44 -9.40
C ASP A 211 14.96 18.63 -9.65
N PRO A 212 14.86 17.85 -10.74
CA PRO A 212 13.69 17.02 -11.01
C PRO A 212 13.55 15.85 -10.03
N LEU A 213 14.59 15.50 -9.26
CA LEU A 213 14.58 14.41 -8.29
C LEU A 213 14.21 14.88 -6.88
N LEU A 214 14.17 16.19 -6.61
CA LEU A 214 13.81 16.78 -5.31
C LEU A 214 14.59 16.14 -4.14
N LEU A 215 15.91 16.00 -4.29
CA LEU A 215 16.74 15.23 -3.36
C LEU A 215 16.85 15.85 -1.96
N ASN A 216 16.76 17.17 -1.86
CA ASN A 216 16.98 17.89 -0.61
C ASN A 216 15.74 18.70 -0.24
N TRP A 217 15.37 18.62 1.03
CA TRP A 217 14.22 19.32 1.61
C TRP A 217 14.68 20.22 2.76
N VAL A 218 14.08 21.40 2.85
CA VAL A 218 14.33 22.39 3.91
C VAL A 218 13.08 22.49 4.77
N LYS A 219 13.23 22.20 6.06
CA LYS A 219 12.19 22.42 7.06
C LYS A 219 12.11 23.91 7.39
N SER A 220 10.89 24.44 7.49
CA SER A 220 10.68 25.85 7.84
C SER A 220 11.24 26.16 9.23
N GLU A 221 11.90 27.32 9.36
CA GLU A 221 12.32 27.86 10.66
C GLU A 221 11.13 28.21 11.56
N SER A 222 9.93 28.34 10.99
CA SER A 222 8.70 28.60 11.73
C SER A 222 8.05 27.33 12.29
N ASN A 223 8.67 26.16 12.12
CA ASN A 223 8.13 24.91 12.63
C ASN A 223 8.15 24.83 14.17
N PRO A 224 7.11 24.24 14.79
CA PRO A 224 5.88 23.78 14.15
C PRO A 224 4.96 24.96 13.77
N VAL A 225 4.34 24.88 12.59
CA VAL A 225 3.43 25.91 12.08
C VAL A 225 2.01 25.79 12.64
N LEU A 226 1.64 24.61 13.16
CA LEU A 226 0.37 24.36 13.83
C LEU A 226 0.54 23.45 15.05
N LEU A 227 -0.21 23.77 16.10
CA LEU A 227 -0.33 22.99 17.33
C LEU A 227 -1.76 22.45 17.47
N PRO A 228 -1.99 21.37 18.23
CA PRO A 228 -3.34 20.88 18.53
C PRO A 228 -4.21 22.00 19.12
N PRO A 229 -5.42 22.25 18.59
CA PRO A 229 -6.30 23.28 19.12
C PRO A 229 -6.93 22.84 20.45
N PRO A 230 -7.49 23.77 21.24
CA PRO A 230 -8.21 23.42 22.47
C PRO A 230 -9.30 22.38 22.22
N GLY A 231 -9.38 21.37 23.10
CA GLY A 231 -10.35 20.27 22.98
C GLY A 231 -9.81 19.05 22.25
N ILE A 232 -8.74 19.19 21.46
CA ILE A 232 -8.09 18.08 20.76
C ILE A 232 -6.91 17.55 21.57
N GLY A 233 -6.79 16.23 21.66
CA GLY A 233 -5.71 15.57 22.37
C GLY A 233 -4.36 15.78 21.70
N LEU A 234 -3.28 15.81 22.50
CA LEU A 234 -1.92 15.95 21.98
C LEU A 234 -1.50 14.81 21.03
N LYS A 235 -2.19 13.68 21.07
CA LYS A 235 -1.94 12.49 20.24
C LYS A 235 -3.06 12.20 19.24
N ASP A 236 -3.92 13.17 19.00
CA ASP A 236 -5.12 13.02 18.16
C ASP A 236 -5.18 14.12 17.08
N PHE A 237 -4.03 14.58 16.58
CA PHE A 237 -3.94 15.72 15.66
C PHE A 237 -2.86 15.49 14.59
N ARG A 238 -3.19 14.78 13.50
CA ARG A 238 -2.18 14.33 12.52
C ARG A 238 -2.69 14.19 11.09
N ASP A 239 -1.73 13.99 10.19
CA ASP A 239 -1.89 13.62 8.79
C ASP A 239 -2.58 14.70 7.93
N PRO A 240 -1.98 15.89 7.80
CA PRO A 240 -2.56 16.97 6.99
C PRO A 240 -2.74 16.52 5.54
N THR A 241 -3.89 16.85 4.95
CA THR A 241 -4.21 16.51 3.56
C THR A 241 -3.47 17.39 2.57
N THR A 242 -3.52 17.03 1.28
CA THR A 242 -3.23 17.98 0.20
C THR A 242 -4.21 19.14 0.32
N ALA A 243 -3.72 20.37 0.17
CA ALA A 243 -4.58 21.55 0.24
C ALA A 243 -5.27 21.80 -1.10
N TRP A 244 -6.47 22.39 -1.05
CA TRP A 244 -7.19 22.88 -2.22
C TRP A 244 -7.42 24.39 -2.11
N PHE A 245 -7.50 25.06 -3.25
CA PHE A 245 -7.82 26.48 -3.26
C PHE A 245 -9.34 26.69 -3.18
N ASN A 246 -9.81 27.40 -2.16
CA ASN A 246 -11.21 27.77 -2.00
C ASN A 246 -11.48 29.13 -2.67
N PRO A 247 -12.25 29.19 -3.77
CA PRO A 247 -12.51 30.43 -4.47
C PRO A 247 -13.42 31.40 -3.70
N SER A 248 -14.24 30.90 -2.77
CA SER A 248 -15.21 31.72 -2.02
C SER A 248 -14.55 32.73 -1.09
N ASP A 249 -13.40 32.40 -0.51
CA ASP A 249 -12.63 33.31 0.36
C ASP A 249 -11.19 33.58 -0.13
N SER A 250 -10.82 33.02 -1.29
CA SER A 250 -9.50 33.17 -1.91
C SER A 250 -8.35 32.73 -0.99
N THR A 251 -8.52 31.59 -0.33
CA THR A 251 -7.52 30.97 0.54
C THR A 251 -7.34 29.49 0.22
N TRP A 252 -6.22 28.91 0.66
CA TRP A 252 -5.98 27.47 0.63
C TRP A 252 -6.60 26.83 1.86
N HIS A 253 -7.33 25.75 1.67
CA HIS A 253 -7.96 24.95 2.72
C HIS A 253 -7.33 23.55 2.73
N PHE A 254 -7.24 22.93 3.90
CA PHE A 254 -6.82 21.53 4.05
C PHE A 254 -7.43 20.95 5.33
N LEU A 255 -7.43 19.62 5.43
CA LEU A 255 -7.98 18.92 6.58
C LEU A 255 -6.89 18.36 7.49
N ILE A 256 -7.23 18.23 8.76
CA ILE A 256 -6.53 17.38 9.72
C ILE A 256 -7.58 16.47 10.37
N GLY A 257 -7.33 15.16 10.29
CA GLY A 257 -8.16 14.16 10.94
C GLY A 257 -7.94 14.16 12.45
N SER A 258 -9.01 14.01 13.20
CA SER A 258 -9.00 13.99 14.66
C SER A 258 -10.18 13.19 15.20
N LYS A 259 -10.28 13.07 16.52
CA LYS A 259 -11.50 12.67 17.22
C LYS A 259 -11.94 13.71 18.24
N ASP A 260 -13.23 13.76 18.52
CA ASP A 260 -13.79 14.33 19.74
C ASP A 260 -13.97 13.21 20.78
N ASN A 261 -13.62 13.50 22.03
CA ASN A 261 -13.82 12.59 23.15
C ASN A 261 -15.31 12.40 23.49
N ASN A 262 -16.18 13.28 23.00
CA ASN A 262 -17.62 13.09 23.09
C ASN A 262 -18.10 12.05 22.06
N LYS A 263 -18.76 10.99 22.55
CA LYS A 263 -19.35 9.90 21.74
C LYS A 263 -18.42 9.18 20.76
N HIS A 264 -17.11 9.24 20.97
CA HIS A 264 -16.13 8.57 20.10
C HIS A 264 -16.28 9.01 18.63
N THR A 265 -16.42 10.32 18.44
CA THR A 265 -16.78 10.94 17.16
C THR A 265 -15.52 11.21 16.35
N GLY A 266 -15.47 10.73 15.11
CA GLY A 266 -14.44 11.12 14.14
C GLY A 266 -14.76 12.48 13.54
N ILE A 267 -13.77 13.34 13.41
CA ILE A 267 -13.95 14.73 12.99
C ILE A 267 -12.90 15.17 11.96
N ALA A 268 -13.32 16.01 11.02
CA ALA A 268 -12.47 16.65 10.03
C ALA A 268 -12.32 18.15 10.35
N LEU A 269 -11.18 18.53 10.94
CA LEU A 269 -10.85 19.93 11.20
C LEU A 269 -10.47 20.62 9.88
N VAL A 270 -10.97 21.83 9.65
CA VAL A 270 -10.61 22.63 8.45
C VAL A 270 -9.72 23.79 8.86
N TYR A 271 -8.56 23.89 8.22
CA TYR A 271 -7.67 25.02 8.35
C TYR A 271 -7.60 25.77 7.03
N ARG A 272 -7.55 27.10 7.10
CA ARG A 272 -7.26 27.95 5.95
C ARG A 272 -5.97 28.73 6.09
N THR A 273 -5.33 29.03 4.97
CA THR A 273 -4.09 29.81 4.88
C THR A 273 -3.99 30.58 3.58
N LYS A 274 -3.21 31.68 3.57
CA LYS A 274 -2.83 32.42 2.35
C LYS A 274 -1.37 32.21 1.97
N ASP A 275 -0.53 31.80 2.91
CA ASP A 275 0.93 31.81 2.79
C ASP A 275 1.60 30.50 3.24
N PHE A 276 0.82 29.52 3.73
CA PHE A 276 1.31 28.28 4.33
C PHE A 276 2.24 28.47 5.54
N LEU A 277 2.25 29.66 6.14
CA LEU A 277 3.00 29.96 7.37
C LEU A 277 2.05 30.32 8.51
N THR A 278 0.95 30.99 8.19
CA THR A 278 -0.09 31.37 9.13
C THR A 278 -1.37 30.63 8.81
N TYR A 279 -2.00 30.06 9.84
CA TYR A 279 -3.16 29.19 9.70
C TYR A 279 -4.28 29.63 10.63
N GLU A 280 -5.51 29.58 10.12
CA GLU A 280 -6.73 29.83 10.88
C GLU A 280 -7.57 28.55 10.90
N LEU A 281 -7.90 28.07 12.10
CA LEU A 281 -8.89 27.01 12.29
C LEU A 281 -10.28 27.60 12.05
N LEU A 282 -11.05 26.98 11.15
CA LEU A 282 -12.45 27.34 10.97
C LEU A 282 -13.30 26.84 12.15
N PRO A 283 -14.35 27.59 12.54
CA PRO A 283 -15.16 27.24 13.71
C PRO A 283 -15.98 25.96 13.50
N ASP A 284 -16.41 25.70 12.27
CA ASP A 284 -17.19 24.54 11.88
C ASP A 284 -16.28 23.44 11.31
N LEU A 285 -16.66 22.18 11.53
CA LEU A 285 -16.00 21.01 10.95
C LEU A 285 -16.42 20.86 9.49
N LEU A 286 -15.55 20.27 8.66
CA LEU A 286 -15.98 19.87 7.30
C LEU A 286 -17.07 18.81 7.40
N HIS A 287 -16.83 17.82 8.27
CA HIS A 287 -17.69 16.67 8.51
C HIS A 287 -17.37 15.99 9.85
N SER A 288 -18.32 15.21 10.37
CA SER A 288 -18.14 14.39 11.58
C SER A 288 -19.10 13.20 11.60
N VAL A 289 -18.66 12.06 12.15
CA VAL A 289 -19.51 10.87 12.33
C VAL A 289 -19.32 10.31 13.75
N GLU A 290 -20.41 9.97 14.43
CA GLU A 290 -20.37 9.42 15.80
C GLU A 290 -19.96 7.93 15.80
N ASN A 291 -19.31 7.47 16.87
CA ASN A 291 -18.94 6.07 17.12
C ASN A 291 -17.93 5.44 16.14
N VAL A 292 -17.12 6.24 15.44
CA VAL A 292 -16.10 5.74 14.48
C VAL A 292 -14.65 5.97 14.94
N GLY A 293 -14.45 6.78 15.98
CA GLY A 293 -13.13 6.99 16.58
C GLY A 293 -12.23 7.96 15.83
N MET A 294 -10.92 7.74 15.92
CA MET A 294 -9.91 8.63 15.33
C MET A 294 -9.84 8.44 13.81
N TRP A 295 -9.97 9.54 13.08
CA TRP A 295 -9.71 9.59 11.64
C TRP A 295 -8.24 9.89 11.37
N GLU A 296 -7.50 8.92 10.85
CA GLU A 296 -6.13 9.07 10.36
C GLU A 296 -6.14 9.33 8.84
N CYS A 297 -5.02 9.81 8.30
CA CYS A 297 -4.72 9.84 6.87
C CYS A 297 -5.90 10.26 5.98
N MET A 298 -6.56 11.35 6.36
CA MET A 298 -7.68 11.91 5.61
C MET A 298 -7.27 12.21 4.15
N ASP A 299 -8.24 12.16 3.24
CA ASP A 299 -8.08 12.66 1.87
C ASP A 299 -9.40 13.30 1.41
N PHE A 300 -9.29 14.36 0.60
CA PHE A 300 -10.44 15.12 0.13
C PHE A 300 -10.20 15.63 -1.29
N TYR A 301 -11.03 15.20 -2.23
CA TYR A 301 -10.82 15.52 -3.64
C TYR A 301 -12.10 15.43 -4.48
N PRO A 302 -12.17 16.16 -5.61
CA PRO A 302 -13.29 16.09 -6.52
C PRO A 302 -13.19 14.91 -7.50
N VAL A 303 -14.35 14.45 -7.98
CA VAL A 303 -14.53 13.46 -9.05
C VAL A 303 -15.56 13.96 -10.07
N SER A 304 -15.33 13.67 -11.35
CA SER A 304 -16.30 13.97 -12.41
C SER A 304 -17.39 12.91 -12.43
N THR A 305 -18.66 13.33 -12.51
CA THR A 305 -19.80 12.40 -12.59
C THR A 305 -20.23 12.07 -14.02
N THR A 306 -19.65 12.75 -15.02
CA THR A 306 -20.03 12.63 -16.43
C THR A 306 -18.93 12.06 -17.31
N GLU A 307 -17.67 12.35 -16.99
CA GLU A 307 -16.52 11.98 -17.79
C GLU A 307 -15.60 11.04 -16.98
N PRO A 308 -15.01 10.01 -17.60
CA PRO A 308 -14.08 9.10 -16.93
C PRO A 308 -12.67 9.73 -16.81
N VAL A 309 -12.60 10.95 -16.29
CA VAL A 309 -11.36 11.71 -16.08
C VAL A 309 -11.26 12.14 -14.63
N ALA A 310 -10.03 12.26 -14.13
CA ALA A 310 -9.81 12.83 -12.81
C ALA A 310 -9.77 14.35 -12.85
N LEU A 311 -10.07 14.94 -11.69
CA LEU A 311 -10.07 16.37 -11.48
C LEU A 311 -8.91 16.77 -10.56
N ASP A 312 -8.32 17.92 -10.86
CA ASP A 312 -7.39 18.59 -9.93
C ASP A 312 -8.10 18.86 -8.60
N THR A 313 -7.35 18.78 -7.49
CA THR A 313 -7.90 18.89 -6.14
C THR A 313 -8.62 20.23 -5.89
N SER A 314 -8.26 21.29 -6.62
CA SER A 314 -8.89 22.62 -6.51
C SER A 314 -10.05 22.86 -7.47
N VAL A 315 -10.51 21.85 -8.23
CA VAL A 315 -11.69 22.01 -9.08
C VAL A 315 -12.91 22.30 -8.19
N PRO A 316 -13.61 23.44 -8.40
CA PRO A 316 -14.73 23.81 -7.54
C PRO A 316 -15.93 22.88 -7.73
N PRO A 317 -16.84 22.81 -6.74
CA PRO A 317 -18.07 22.07 -6.87
C PRO A 317 -18.98 22.63 -7.97
N GLY A 318 -19.82 21.78 -8.54
CA GLY A 318 -20.78 22.10 -9.58
C GLY A 318 -21.62 20.87 -9.96
N ASP A 319 -22.55 21.02 -10.90
CA ASP A 319 -23.56 20.00 -11.22
C ASP A 319 -22.95 18.63 -11.55
N ASN A 320 -21.81 18.62 -12.24
CA ASN A 320 -21.11 17.41 -12.70
C ASN A 320 -19.88 17.04 -11.84
N VAL A 321 -19.80 17.59 -10.62
CA VAL A 321 -18.70 17.35 -9.69
C VAL A 321 -19.27 16.84 -8.37
N ARG A 322 -18.71 15.74 -7.88
CA ARG A 322 -18.87 15.29 -6.49
C ARG A 322 -17.53 15.37 -5.80
N HIS A 323 -17.56 15.39 -4.47
CA HIS A 323 -16.37 15.35 -3.65
C HIS A 323 -16.35 14.05 -2.86
N VAL A 324 -15.22 13.37 -2.92
CA VAL A 324 -14.91 12.22 -2.09
C VAL A 324 -14.20 12.73 -0.85
N ILE A 325 -14.68 12.31 0.30
CA ILE A 325 -13.94 12.38 1.56
C ILE A 325 -13.56 10.96 1.95
N LYS A 326 -12.34 10.78 2.47
CA LYS A 326 -11.81 9.49 2.89
C LYS A 326 -11.09 9.63 4.22
N GLU A 327 -11.18 8.59 5.04
CA GLU A 327 -10.47 8.45 6.31
C GLU A 327 -9.88 7.05 6.47
N SER A 328 -8.80 6.94 7.24
CA SER A 328 -8.25 5.67 7.74
C SER A 328 -8.64 5.50 9.20
N SER A 329 -9.47 4.49 9.49
CA SER A 329 -10.05 4.33 10.83
C SER A 329 -9.05 3.69 11.77
N ASP A 330 -8.62 4.43 12.81
CA ASP A 330 -7.64 3.95 13.80
C ASP A 330 -8.16 2.71 14.57
N ASP A 331 -9.47 2.62 14.71
CA ASP A 331 -10.14 1.59 15.50
C ASP A 331 -10.13 0.22 14.83
N ASP A 332 -10.45 0.16 13.53
CA ASP A 332 -10.67 -1.10 12.82
C ASP A 332 -9.63 -1.40 11.73
N ARG A 333 -8.75 -0.43 11.42
CA ARG A 333 -7.67 -0.54 10.44
C ARG A 333 -8.14 -0.73 9.00
N HIS A 334 -9.23 -0.06 8.62
CA HIS A 334 -9.66 0.05 7.22
C HIS A 334 -9.78 1.49 6.75
N ASP A 335 -9.74 1.66 5.44
CA ASP A 335 -9.92 2.95 4.77
C ASP A 335 -11.32 3.05 4.19
N TYR A 336 -12.10 3.99 4.72
CA TYR A 336 -13.46 4.27 4.29
C TYR A 336 -13.52 5.54 3.46
N TYR A 337 -14.38 5.56 2.45
CA TYR A 337 -14.70 6.76 1.70
C TYR A 337 -16.21 6.94 1.60
N ALA A 338 -16.61 8.19 1.42
CA ALA A 338 -17.98 8.57 1.11
C ALA A 338 -17.99 9.62 0.00
N ILE A 339 -19.06 9.61 -0.80
CA ILE A 339 -19.27 10.52 -1.92
C ILE A 339 -20.34 11.54 -1.51
N GLY A 340 -20.12 12.80 -1.83
CA GLY A 340 -21.03 13.86 -1.42
C GLY A 340 -20.81 15.18 -2.14
N THR A 341 -21.44 16.20 -1.61
CA THR A 341 -21.39 17.57 -2.14
C THR A 341 -20.65 18.48 -1.16
N TYR A 342 -19.79 19.34 -1.70
CA TYR A 342 -19.03 20.33 -0.93
C TYR A 342 -19.59 21.73 -1.16
N ASP A 343 -19.84 22.48 -0.09
CA ASP A 343 -20.16 23.90 -0.11
C ASP A 343 -18.92 24.71 0.31
N PRO A 344 -18.25 25.44 -0.61
CA PRO A 344 -17.04 26.18 -0.29
C PRO A 344 -17.31 27.43 0.56
N ALA A 345 -18.52 28.00 0.53
CA ALA A 345 -18.86 29.17 1.34
C ALA A 345 -19.11 28.77 2.80
N ALA A 346 -19.78 27.64 3.01
CA ALA A 346 -19.99 27.07 4.35
C ALA A 346 -18.78 26.28 4.87
N SER A 347 -17.83 25.91 3.99
CA SER A 347 -16.75 24.96 4.30
C SER A 347 -17.28 23.64 4.91
N ALA A 348 -18.39 23.16 4.35
CA ALA A 348 -19.10 21.98 4.82
C ALA A 348 -19.24 20.94 3.70
N TRP A 349 -19.16 19.67 4.04
CA TRP A 349 -19.41 18.56 3.13
C TRP A 349 -20.66 17.80 3.59
N THR A 350 -21.45 17.30 2.65
CA THR A 350 -22.67 16.54 2.94
C THR A 350 -22.67 15.24 2.13
N PRO A 351 -22.83 14.06 2.78
CA PRO A 351 -22.86 12.78 2.07
C PRO A 351 -24.08 12.68 1.16
N ASP A 352 -23.91 12.05 0.00
CA ASP A 352 -25.03 11.71 -0.90
C ASP A 352 -25.90 10.59 -0.28
N ASP A 353 -25.31 9.72 0.55
CA ASP A 353 -25.99 8.64 1.28
C ASP A 353 -25.46 8.54 2.72
N ALA A 354 -26.26 9.01 3.69
CA ALA A 354 -25.89 9.02 5.11
C ALA A 354 -25.79 7.61 5.73
N GLU A 355 -26.37 6.57 5.11
CA GLU A 355 -26.22 5.18 5.56
C GLU A 355 -24.87 4.59 5.12
N LYS A 356 -24.15 5.25 4.20
CA LYS A 356 -22.82 4.87 3.71
C LYS A 356 -21.77 5.95 3.97
N ASP A 357 -21.88 6.62 5.11
CA ASP A 357 -20.93 7.65 5.53
C ASP A 357 -19.55 7.05 5.94
N LEU A 358 -18.59 7.92 6.24
CA LEU A 358 -17.25 7.55 6.73
C LEU A 358 -17.32 6.62 7.94
N GLY A 359 -16.45 5.61 7.98
CA GLY A 359 -16.37 4.59 9.03
C GLY A 359 -17.50 3.54 9.02
N ILE A 360 -18.56 3.72 8.23
CA ILE A 360 -19.74 2.82 8.22
C ILE A 360 -20.16 2.35 6.82
N GLY A 361 -19.63 2.98 5.77
CA GLY A 361 -20.00 2.73 4.37
C GLY A 361 -18.97 1.95 3.57
N LEU A 362 -18.60 2.52 2.42
CA LEU A 362 -17.74 1.88 1.43
C LEU A 362 -16.26 2.01 1.78
N ARG A 363 -15.48 1.02 1.36
CA ARG A 363 -14.02 0.98 1.50
C ARG A 363 -13.37 0.97 0.13
N TYR A 364 -12.14 1.48 0.03
CA TYR A 364 -11.35 1.31 -1.20
C TYR A 364 -10.98 -0.16 -1.44
N ASP A 365 -10.76 -0.91 -0.36
CA ASP A 365 -10.37 -2.31 -0.40
C ASP A 365 -10.97 -3.00 0.84
N TRP A 366 -11.48 -4.21 0.66
CA TRP A 366 -12.09 -4.98 1.75
C TRP A 366 -11.08 -5.89 2.48
N GLY A 367 -9.83 -5.94 2.00
CA GLY A 367 -8.71 -6.67 2.61
C GLY A 367 -7.74 -5.76 3.37
N LYS A 368 -6.44 -6.06 3.27
CA LYS A 368 -5.36 -5.26 3.89
C LYS A 368 -4.97 -4.09 3.01
N PHE A 369 -5.41 -2.90 3.37
CA PHE A 369 -5.14 -1.65 2.67
C PHE A 369 -5.37 -0.49 3.63
N TYR A 370 -4.33 0.28 3.95
CA TYR A 370 -4.43 1.30 4.98
C TYR A 370 -3.57 2.54 4.71
N ALA A 371 -3.90 3.64 5.40
CA ALA A 371 -3.27 4.96 5.28
C ALA A 371 -3.22 5.46 3.83
N SER A 372 -4.26 5.16 3.05
CA SER A 372 -4.26 5.47 1.63
C SER A 372 -4.27 6.96 1.36
N LYS A 373 -3.58 7.36 0.30
CA LYS A 373 -3.43 8.75 -0.10
C LYS A 373 -3.41 8.87 -1.62
N SER A 374 -4.22 9.78 -2.15
CA SER A 374 -4.27 10.02 -3.58
C SER A 374 -3.52 11.30 -3.98
N PHE A 375 -3.13 11.36 -5.25
CA PHE A 375 -2.67 12.59 -5.88
C PHE A 375 -3.25 12.70 -7.29
N PHE A 376 -3.30 13.93 -7.80
CA PHE A 376 -3.68 14.20 -9.19
C PHE A 376 -2.45 14.14 -10.09
N ASP A 377 -2.47 13.23 -11.06
CA ASP A 377 -1.53 13.17 -12.17
C ASP A 377 -2.07 14.04 -13.31
N GLY A 378 -1.57 15.27 -13.38
CA GLY A 378 -1.97 16.23 -14.41
C GLY A 378 -1.50 15.88 -15.83
N GLU A 379 -0.47 15.04 -15.96
CA GLU A 379 0.05 14.62 -17.28
C GLU A 379 -0.91 13.65 -17.95
N LYS A 380 -1.37 12.63 -17.20
CA LYS A 380 -2.33 11.63 -17.70
C LYS A 380 -3.78 11.91 -17.31
N LYS A 381 -4.05 13.02 -16.62
CA LYS A 381 -5.39 13.45 -16.15
C LYS A 381 -6.13 12.36 -15.37
N ARG A 382 -5.41 11.71 -14.46
CA ARG A 382 -5.91 10.61 -13.63
C ARG A 382 -5.58 10.88 -12.16
N ARG A 383 -6.37 10.31 -11.24
CA ARG A 383 -6.09 10.35 -9.81
C ARG A 383 -5.56 9.00 -9.42
N VAL A 384 -4.39 8.97 -8.80
CA VAL A 384 -3.71 7.74 -8.41
C VAL A 384 -3.70 7.65 -6.90
N VAL A 385 -4.14 6.51 -6.37
CA VAL A 385 -4.12 6.20 -4.94
C VAL A 385 -3.03 5.19 -4.61
N TRP A 386 -2.35 5.46 -3.50
CA TRP A 386 -1.40 4.58 -2.83
C TRP A 386 -1.97 4.13 -1.50
N ALA A 387 -1.56 2.96 -1.03
CA ALA A 387 -1.75 2.52 0.36
C ALA A 387 -0.71 1.48 0.71
N TYR A 388 -0.39 1.35 1.99
CA TYR A 388 0.45 0.25 2.43
C TYR A 388 -0.41 -1.00 2.71
N ILE A 389 0.20 -2.15 2.52
CA ILE A 389 -0.35 -3.47 2.82
C ILE A 389 0.43 -4.00 4.03
N GLY A 390 -0.25 -4.03 5.16
CA GLY A 390 0.31 -4.53 6.41
C GLY A 390 0.53 -6.04 6.38
N GLU A 391 1.65 -6.48 6.95
CA GLU A 391 2.00 -7.89 7.07
C GLU A 391 1.01 -8.66 7.94
N THR A 392 0.74 -9.91 7.58
CA THR A 392 -0.17 -10.81 8.32
C THR A 392 0.54 -11.86 9.15
N ASP A 393 1.87 -11.94 9.05
CA ASP A 393 2.68 -12.84 9.87
C ASP A 393 3.15 -12.22 11.20
N SER A 394 3.88 -13.00 12.00
CA SER A 394 4.34 -12.54 13.31
C SER A 394 5.44 -11.48 13.22
N ARG A 395 5.52 -10.59 14.21
CA ARG A 395 6.62 -9.63 14.33
C ARG A 395 8.01 -10.29 14.41
N ARG A 396 8.09 -11.50 14.97
CA ARG A 396 9.36 -12.25 14.98
C ARG A 396 9.79 -12.62 13.56
N ALA A 397 8.85 -12.93 12.68
CA ALA A 397 9.13 -13.19 11.28
C ALA A 397 9.62 -11.91 10.57
N ASP A 398 9.00 -10.75 10.86
CA ASP A 398 9.46 -9.44 10.35
C ASP A 398 10.93 -9.18 10.72
N ILE A 399 11.27 -9.32 12.01
CA ILE A 399 12.62 -9.11 12.53
C ILE A 399 13.60 -10.12 11.90
N ALA A 400 13.19 -11.39 11.78
CA ALA A 400 14.04 -12.44 11.22
C ALA A 400 14.31 -12.24 9.72
N ARG A 401 13.33 -11.76 8.94
CA ARG A 401 13.51 -11.46 7.51
C ARG A 401 14.14 -10.10 7.26
N GLY A 402 14.12 -9.21 8.25
CA GLY A 402 14.78 -7.91 8.19
C GLY A 402 13.99 -6.84 7.46
N TRP A 403 12.72 -7.06 7.14
CA TRP A 403 11.84 -6.09 6.50
C TRP A 403 10.37 -6.34 6.86
N ALA A 404 9.52 -5.33 6.70
CA ALA A 404 8.08 -5.47 6.86
C ALA A 404 7.29 -4.45 6.06
N THR A 405 6.16 -4.93 5.54
CA THR A 405 5.13 -4.27 4.73
C THR A 405 5.58 -3.99 3.30
N VAL A 406 4.58 -3.73 2.44
CA VAL A 406 4.77 -3.34 1.04
C VAL A 406 3.75 -2.26 0.69
N MET A 407 3.97 -1.50 -0.38
CA MET A 407 2.91 -0.69 -0.98
C MET A 407 2.09 -1.54 -1.94
N GLY A 408 0.77 -1.33 -1.97
CA GLY A 408 -0.05 -1.83 -3.06
C GLY A 408 0.39 -1.23 -4.41
N ILE A 409 0.17 -1.96 -5.51
CA ILE A 409 0.30 -1.37 -6.84
C ILE A 409 -0.62 -0.13 -6.92
N PRO A 410 -0.12 1.02 -7.42
CA PRO A 410 -0.92 2.23 -7.52
C PRO A 410 -2.16 1.99 -8.34
N ARG A 411 -3.27 2.61 -7.93
CA ARG A 411 -4.56 2.41 -8.59
C ARG A 411 -5.14 3.73 -9.04
N THR A 412 -5.73 3.79 -10.24
CA THR A 412 -6.54 4.92 -10.67
C THR A 412 -7.88 4.92 -9.96
N ILE A 413 -8.41 6.09 -9.63
CA ILE A 413 -9.75 6.29 -9.06
C ILE A 413 -10.64 7.05 -10.06
N LEU A 414 -11.83 6.52 -10.31
CA LEU A 414 -12.90 7.18 -11.06
C LEU A 414 -14.25 7.03 -10.35
N PHE A 415 -15.18 7.94 -10.63
CA PHE A 415 -16.58 7.77 -10.22
C PHE A 415 -17.29 6.76 -11.13
N ASP A 416 -18.04 5.84 -10.54
CA ASP A 416 -18.88 4.92 -11.30
C ASP A 416 -20.16 5.62 -11.75
N ALA A 417 -20.14 6.19 -12.95
CA ALA A 417 -21.32 6.85 -13.53
C ALA A 417 -22.48 5.88 -13.83
N LYS A 418 -22.25 4.56 -13.84
CA LYS A 418 -23.32 3.58 -14.08
C LYS A 418 -24.15 3.34 -12.82
N THR A 419 -23.50 3.22 -11.67
CA THR A 419 -24.19 3.00 -10.39
C THR A 419 -24.48 4.31 -9.66
N GLY A 420 -23.70 5.36 -9.92
CA GLY A 420 -23.79 6.66 -9.27
C GLY A 420 -23.45 6.65 -7.78
N SER A 421 -22.91 5.56 -7.23
CA SER A 421 -22.85 5.33 -5.77
C SER A 421 -21.55 4.72 -5.25
N ASN A 422 -20.58 4.44 -6.12
CA ASN A 422 -19.26 3.94 -5.74
C ASN A 422 -18.16 4.49 -6.66
N LEU A 423 -16.92 4.24 -6.27
CA LEU A 423 -15.74 4.48 -7.08
C LEU A 423 -15.33 3.22 -7.83
N LEU A 424 -14.70 3.41 -8.99
CA LEU A 424 -13.97 2.39 -9.73
C LEU A 424 -12.48 2.55 -9.43
N ILE A 425 -11.84 1.45 -9.04
CA ILE A 425 -10.44 1.43 -8.65
C ILE A 425 -9.75 0.35 -9.47
N TRP A 426 -8.71 0.73 -10.21
CA TRP A 426 -8.02 -0.17 -11.14
C TRP A 426 -6.50 0.03 -11.07
N PRO A 427 -5.66 -1.02 -11.09
CA PRO A 427 -4.22 -0.84 -11.19
C PRO A 427 -3.83 0.10 -12.34
N VAL A 428 -2.78 0.91 -12.15
CA VAL A 428 -2.29 1.77 -13.22
C VAL A 428 -1.86 0.94 -14.43
N GLU A 429 -2.20 1.41 -15.64
CA GLU A 429 -1.93 0.70 -16.91
C GLU A 429 -0.46 0.31 -17.10
N GLU A 430 0.47 1.03 -16.48
CA GLU A 430 1.90 0.76 -16.58
C GLU A 430 2.30 -0.60 -16.00
N VAL A 431 1.53 -1.17 -15.06
CA VAL A 431 1.80 -2.51 -14.52
C VAL A 431 1.73 -3.58 -15.62
N GLU A 432 0.95 -3.34 -16.66
CA GLU A 432 0.81 -4.25 -17.80
C GLU A 432 2.11 -4.39 -18.60
N SER A 433 3.04 -3.42 -18.49
CA SER A 433 4.37 -3.49 -19.11
C SER A 433 5.22 -4.66 -18.58
N LEU A 434 4.87 -5.21 -17.41
CA LEU A 434 5.53 -6.37 -16.82
C LEU A 434 5.08 -7.70 -17.43
N ARG A 435 3.97 -7.72 -18.17
CA ARG A 435 3.41 -8.92 -18.80
C ARG A 435 4.36 -9.42 -19.90
N LYS A 436 5.00 -10.59 -19.68
CA LYS A 436 5.96 -11.19 -20.64
C LYS A 436 5.31 -12.07 -21.71
N GLY A 437 4.08 -12.51 -21.48
CA GLY A 437 3.31 -13.38 -22.36
C GLY A 437 1.95 -13.70 -21.74
N SER A 438 1.02 -14.18 -22.56
CA SER A 438 -0.34 -14.55 -22.12
C SER A 438 -0.66 -15.98 -22.52
N LYS A 439 -1.59 -16.59 -21.79
CA LYS A 439 -2.18 -17.88 -22.12
C LYS A 439 -3.67 -17.79 -21.90
N ASP A 440 -4.42 -18.00 -22.97
CA ASP A 440 -5.88 -18.02 -22.95
C ASP A 440 -6.38 -19.43 -22.60
N PHE A 441 -7.37 -19.45 -21.70
CA PHE A 441 -8.05 -20.63 -21.22
C PHE A 441 -9.57 -20.47 -21.43
N SER A 442 -9.98 -20.30 -22.69
CA SER A 442 -11.39 -20.22 -23.08
C SER A 442 -12.09 -21.58 -23.20
N GLY A 443 -13.43 -21.55 -23.11
CA GLY A 443 -14.27 -22.74 -23.34
C GLY A 443 -14.20 -23.79 -22.25
N ILE A 444 -13.80 -23.41 -21.02
CA ILE A 444 -13.77 -24.32 -19.87
C ILE A 444 -15.13 -24.34 -19.20
N THR A 445 -15.72 -25.54 -19.09
CA THR A 445 -16.87 -25.78 -18.23
C THR A 445 -16.39 -26.35 -16.90
N ILE A 446 -16.77 -25.71 -15.80
CA ILE A 446 -16.46 -26.17 -14.43
C ILE A 446 -17.70 -26.81 -13.84
N ASP A 447 -17.65 -28.14 -13.69
CA ASP A 447 -18.73 -28.89 -13.07
C ASP A 447 -18.81 -28.63 -11.56
N THR A 448 -19.99 -28.87 -10.99
CA THR A 448 -20.26 -28.68 -9.57
C THR A 448 -19.26 -29.44 -8.68
N GLY A 449 -18.43 -28.70 -7.93
CA GLY A 449 -17.46 -29.29 -7.00
C GLY A 449 -16.21 -29.86 -7.66
N SER A 450 -15.97 -29.51 -8.92
CA SER A 450 -14.73 -29.81 -9.62
C SER A 450 -13.72 -28.66 -9.47
N THR A 451 -12.46 -28.97 -9.75
CA THR A 451 -11.40 -28.00 -9.94
C THR A 451 -10.77 -28.23 -11.32
N PHE A 452 -10.29 -27.15 -11.95
CA PHE A 452 -9.57 -27.23 -13.21
C PHE A 452 -8.20 -26.58 -13.04
N GLN A 453 -7.15 -27.36 -13.27
CA GLN A 453 -5.78 -26.87 -13.14
C GLN A 453 -5.36 -26.10 -14.38
N LEU A 454 -5.07 -24.81 -14.20
CA LEU A 454 -4.49 -23.97 -15.25
C LEU A 454 -3.00 -24.25 -15.38
N ASN A 455 -2.62 -25.01 -16.41
CA ASN A 455 -1.22 -25.34 -16.67
C ASN A 455 -0.47 -24.14 -17.26
N ILE A 456 0.11 -23.31 -16.40
CA ILE A 456 0.93 -22.15 -16.77
C ILE A 456 2.41 -22.55 -16.73
N THR A 457 3.15 -22.31 -17.80
CA THR A 457 4.59 -22.56 -17.87
C THR A 457 5.37 -21.33 -17.42
N GLY A 458 6.32 -21.46 -16.49
CA GLY A 458 7.17 -20.35 -16.02
C GLY A 458 6.94 -20.00 -14.55
N ALA A 459 7.00 -18.71 -14.22
CA ALA A 459 6.85 -18.21 -12.84
C ALA A 459 5.37 -18.23 -12.42
N THR A 460 4.95 -19.27 -11.70
CA THR A 460 3.56 -19.45 -11.22
C THR A 460 3.22 -18.60 -9.99
N THR A 461 4.18 -17.88 -9.42
CA THR A 461 4.03 -17.06 -8.21
C THR A 461 3.91 -15.55 -8.49
N GLN A 462 4.04 -15.13 -9.76
CA GLN A 462 3.99 -13.73 -10.19
C GLN A 462 3.16 -13.67 -11.47
N LEU A 463 1.86 -13.44 -11.29
CA LEU A 463 0.88 -13.52 -12.36
C LEU A 463 -0.03 -12.30 -12.32
N ASP A 464 -0.59 -12.02 -13.48
CA ASP A 464 -1.74 -11.15 -13.66
C ASP A 464 -2.83 -12.02 -14.31
N ILE A 465 -4.00 -12.11 -13.68
CA ILE A 465 -5.06 -13.05 -14.06
C ILE A 465 -6.36 -12.26 -14.21
N GLU A 466 -6.85 -12.21 -15.44
CA GLU A 466 -8.19 -11.73 -15.77
C GLU A 466 -9.08 -12.95 -16.07
N ALA A 467 -10.25 -13.02 -15.44
CA ALA A 467 -11.18 -14.13 -15.59
C ALA A 467 -12.61 -13.63 -15.69
N GLU A 468 -13.38 -14.20 -16.62
CA GLU A 468 -14.81 -13.98 -16.79
C GLU A 468 -15.55 -15.29 -16.48
N PHE A 469 -16.63 -15.18 -15.70
CA PHE A 469 -17.44 -16.33 -15.29
C PHE A 469 -18.88 -16.16 -15.76
N GLU A 470 -19.39 -17.17 -16.45
CA GLU A 470 -20.79 -17.24 -16.86
C GLU A 470 -21.49 -18.36 -16.08
N ILE A 471 -22.64 -18.06 -15.49
CA ILE A 471 -23.48 -19.05 -14.80
C ILE A 471 -24.59 -19.48 -15.74
N ASN A 472 -24.76 -20.81 -15.89
CA ASN A 472 -25.87 -21.37 -16.65
C ASN A 472 -27.22 -20.88 -16.08
N SER A 473 -28.06 -20.28 -16.93
CA SER A 473 -29.38 -19.76 -16.57
C SER A 473 -30.27 -20.80 -15.88
N GLU A 474 -30.21 -22.07 -16.28
CA GLU A 474 -30.97 -23.15 -15.65
C GLU A 474 -30.56 -23.36 -14.18
N SER A 475 -29.27 -23.17 -13.86
CA SER A 475 -28.78 -23.27 -12.48
C SER A 475 -29.26 -22.10 -11.63
N LEU A 476 -29.35 -20.90 -12.22
CA LEU A 476 -29.87 -19.70 -11.56
C LEU A 476 -31.36 -19.83 -11.25
N GLU A 477 -32.14 -20.34 -12.21
CA GLU A 477 -33.58 -20.61 -12.06
C GLU A 477 -33.86 -21.71 -11.03
N ALA A 478 -33.02 -22.74 -10.96
CA ALA A 478 -33.17 -23.83 -9.99
C ALA A 478 -32.86 -23.42 -8.54
N ALA A 479 -32.09 -22.34 -8.33
CA ALA A 479 -31.71 -21.84 -7.02
C ALA A 479 -32.83 -20.99 -6.40
N VAL A 480 -33.94 -21.61 -5.99
CA VAL A 480 -35.14 -20.93 -5.47
C VAL A 480 -35.11 -20.61 -3.97
N GLU A 481 -34.19 -21.20 -3.21
CA GLU A 481 -34.10 -21.00 -1.76
C GLU A 481 -33.39 -19.69 -1.42
N ALA A 482 -33.96 -18.92 -0.51
CA ALA A 482 -33.35 -17.69 -0.02
C ALA A 482 -32.16 -17.99 0.90
N ASP A 483 -31.04 -17.31 0.68
CA ASP A 483 -29.82 -17.35 1.48
C ASP A 483 -29.51 -15.95 2.00
N VAL A 484 -30.35 -15.49 2.93
CA VAL A 484 -30.37 -14.09 3.40
C VAL A 484 -29.23 -13.79 4.38
N GLY A 485 -28.50 -14.81 4.85
CA GLY A 485 -27.49 -14.70 5.89
C GLY A 485 -26.03 -14.79 5.40
N TYR A 486 -25.80 -14.95 4.08
CA TYR A 486 -24.45 -15.14 3.58
C TYR A 486 -23.57 -13.90 3.81
N ASN A 487 -22.39 -14.13 4.37
CA ASN A 487 -21.33 -13.14 4.55
C ASN A 487 -19.99 -13.86 4.45
N CYS A 488 -19.06 -13.35 3.62
CA CYS A 488 -17.74 -13.96 3.43
C CYS A 488 -17.05 -14.28 4.77
N SER A 489 -17.08 -13.35 5.73
CA SER A 489 -16.38 -13.44 7.02
C SER A 489 -16.87 -14.55 7.95
N THR A 490 -18.10 -15.02 7.78
CA THR A 490 -18.71 -16.09 8.62
C THR A 490 -19.09 -17.33 7.83
N SER A 491 -18.87 -17.32 6.51
CA SER A 491 -19.34 -18.36 5.58
C SER A 491 -18.66 -19.73 5.77
N GLY A 492 -17.48 -19.79 6.38
CA GLY A 492 -16.62 -20.98 6.33
C GLY A 492 -15.83 -21.11 5.01
N GLY A 493 -15.85 -20.06 4.18
CA GLY A 493 -14.97 -19.90 3.02
C GLY A 493 -15.28 -20.87 1.88
N ALA A 494 -14.24 -21.21 1.10
CA ALA A 494 -14.35 -22.03 -0.09
C ALA A 494 -14.79 -23.48 0.20
N ALA A 495 -14.75 -23.91 1.47
CA ALA A 495 -15.18 -25.25 1.89
C ALA A 495 -16.71 -25.37 2.05
N ASN A 496 -17.42 -24.26 2.30
CA ASN A 496 -18.87 -24.29 2.51
C ASN A 496 -19.61 -24.07 1.19
N ARG A 497 -20.39 -25.06 0.77
CA ARG A 497 -20.99 -25.12 -0.57
C ARG A 497 -22.42 -24.60 -0.56
N GLY A 498 -22.68 -23.63 -1.42
CA GLY A 498 -24.03 -23.19 -1.77
C GLY A 498 -24.46 -23.72 -3.15
N ARG A 499 -25.64 -23.27 -3.60
CA ARG A 499 -26.19 -23.63 -4.92
C ARG A 499 -25.46 -22.92 -6.07
N LEU A 500 -25.09 -21.66 -5.87
CA LEU A 500 -24.47 -20.78 -6.88
C LEU A 500 -23.10 -20.28 -6.41
N GLY A 501 -22.35 -21.16 -5.75
CA GLY A 501 -21.00 -20.86 -5.29
C GLY A 501 -20.56 -21.75 -4.13
N PRO A 502 -19.32 -21.55 -3.66
CA PRO A 502 -18.32 -20.62 -4.18
C PRO A 502 -17.77 -21.07 -5.55
N PHE A 503 -17.50 -20.13 -6.46
CA PHE A 503 -16.80 -20.37 -7.73
C PHE A 503 -15.78 -19.25 -8.01
N GLY A 504 -14.60 -19.59 -8.51
CA GLY A 504 -13.52 -18.61 -8.70
C GLY A 504 -12.16 -19.26 -8.88
N LEU A 505 -11.13 -18.61 -8.34
CA LEU A 505 -9.73 -19.00 -8.49
C LEU A 505 -9.14 -19.52 -7.17
N LEU A 506 -8.30 -20.55 -7.29
CA LEU A 506 -7.38 -20.95 -6.23
C LEU A 506 -5.98 -20.45 -6.61
N VAL A 507 -5.43 -19.53 -5.83
CA VAL A 507 -4.11 -18.92 -6.04
C VAL A 507 -3.16 -19.30 -4.91
N LEU A 508 -1.85 -19.18 -5.18
CA LEU A 508 -0.78 -19.57 -4.25
C LEU A 508 -1.02 -20.97 -3.65
N ALA A 509 -1.47 -21.90 -4.49
CA ALA A 509 -1.87 -23.24 -4.09
C ALA A 509 -0.79 -24.27 -4.43
N ASN A 510 -0.65 -25.29 -3.58
CA ASN A 510 0.21 -26.45 -3.87
C ASN A 510 -0.56 -27.56 -4.60
N GLU A 511 0.18 -28.55 -5.15
CA GLU A 511 -0.39 -29.58 -6.03
C GLU A 511 -1.50 -30.42 -5.37
N ASP A 512 -1.42 -30.65 -4.06
CA ASP A 512 -2.42 -31.42 -3.30
C ASP A 512 -3.51 -30.56 -2.65
N LEU A 513 -3.48 -29.23 -2.88
CA LEU A 513 -4.39 -28.23 -2.32
C LEU A 513 -4.47 -28.24 -0.78
N SER A 514 -3.41 -28.73 -0.11
CA SER A 514 -3.27 -28.58 1.34
C SER A 514 -2.97 -27.13 1.74
N GLU A 515 -2.37 -26.34 0.84
CA GLU A 515 -2.25 -24.89 0.93
C GLU A 515 -2.94 -24.24 -0.28
N GLN A 516 -3.80 -23.25 -0.02
CA GLN A 516 -4.51 -22.51 -1.05
C GLN A 516 -5.09 -21.20 -0.50
N THR A 517 -5.12 -20.16 -1.33
CA THR A 517 -5.93 -18.96 -1.11
C THR A 517 -7.04 -18.94 -2.15
N ALA A 518 -8.30 -18.84 -1.73
CA ALA A 518 -9.43 -18.89 -2.64
C ALA A 518 -10.04 -17.50 -2.83
N THR A 519 -10.05 -17.01 -4.06
CA THR A 519 -10.72 -15.76 -4.45
C THR A 519 -11.93 -16.12 -5.29
N TYR A 520 -13.14 -15.85 -4.80
CA TYR A 520 -14.34 -16.43 -5.38
C TYR A 520 -15.55 -15.49 -5.32
N PHE A 521 -16.50 -15.77 -6.22
CA PHE A 521 -17.85 -15.23 -6.17
C PHE A 521 -18.80 -16.22 -5.50
N TYR A 522 -19.81 -15.67 -4.85
CA TYR A 522 -20.95 -16.42 -4.34
C TYR A 522 -22.22 -15.63 -4.61
N ILE A 523 -23.24 -16.25 -5.21
CA ILE A 523 -24.52 -15.60 -5.46
C ILE A 523 -25.55 -16.12 -4.46
N SER A 524 -26.09 -15.21 -3.65
CA SER A 524 -27.18 -15.47 -2.71
C SER A 524 -28.48 -14.86 -3.19
N ARG A 525 -29.62 -15.51 -2.90
CA ARG A 525 -30.96 -14.97 -3.18
C ARG A 525 -31.55 -14.37 -1.90
N GLY A 526 -32.01 -13.12 -1.98
CA GLY A 526 -32.69 -12.42 -0.91
C GLY A 526 -34.12 -12.91 -0.69
N ALA A 527 -34.73 -12.52 0.44
CA ALA A 527 -36.14 -12.81 0.73
C ALA A 527 -37.11 -12.11 -0.24
N ASP A 528 -36.64 -11.05 -0.90
CA ASP A 528 -37.33 -10.28 -1.94
C ASP A 528 -37.08 -10.83 -3.36
N ASP A 529 -36.50 -12.02 -3.47
CA ASP A 529 -36.10 -12.67 -4.73
C ASP A 529 -34.97 -11.95 -5.49
N SER A 530 -34.38 -10.90 -4.90
CA SER A 530 -33.22 -10.21 -5.47
C SER A 530 -31.97 -11.09 -5.39
N LEU A 531 -31.12 -11.02 -6.41
CA LEU A 531 -29.81 -11.66 -6.39
C LEU A 531 -28.77 -10.70 -5.82
N ARG A 532 -27.92 -11.22 -4.94
CA ARG A 532 -26.77 -10.50 -4.39
C ARG A 532 -25.51 -11.29 -4.71
N THR A 533 -24.56 -10.63 -5.34
CA THR A 533 -23.24 -11.19 -5.62
C THR A 533 -22.27 -10.76 -4.54
N HIS A 534 -21.63 -11.74 -3.92
CA HIS A 534 -20.56 -11.57 -2.95
C HIS A 534 -19.23 -11.87 -3.62
N PHE A 535 -18.19 -11.10 -3.32
CA PHE A 535 -16.82 -11.33 -3.75
C PHE A 535 -15.95 -11.52 -2.51
N CYS A 536 -15.35 -12.69 -2.37
CA CYS A 536 -14.70 -13.14 -1.15
C CYS A 536 -13.25 -13.56 -1.41
N GLN A 537 -12.40 -13.34 -0.41
CA GLN A 537 -11.06 -13.93 -0.32
C GLN A 537 -10.96 -14.76 0.95
N ASP A 538 -10.77 -16.06 0.80
CA ASP A 538 -10.63 -17.03 1.89
C ASP A 538 -9.17 -17.45 2.06
N GLU A 539 -8.61 -17.03 3.19
CA GLU A 539 -7.24 -17.28 3.62
C GLU A 539 -7.16 -18.39 4.68
N SER A 540 -8.25 -19.08 5.00
CA SER A 540 -8.28 -20.07 6.09
C SER A 540 -7.30 -21.25 5.89
N ARG A 541 -6.86 -21.49 4.65
CA ARG A 541 -5.91 -22.55 4.26
C ARG A 541 -4.69 -22.01 3.49
N HIS A 542 -4.34 -20.73 3.63
CA HIS A 542 -3.25 -20.11 2.84
C HIS A 542 -1.85 -20.66 3.16
N ALA A 543 -1.65 -21.19 4.37
CA ALA A 543 -0.39 -21.80 4.80
C ALA A 543 -0.65 -22.90 5.82
N LEU A 544 0.16 -23.95 5.80
CA LEU A 544 0.19 -25.02 6.80
C LEU A 544 0.72 -24.46 8.13
N LEU A 545 -0.16 -23.76 8.87
CA LEU A 545 -0.12 -23.80 10.32
C LEU A 545 -0.51 -25.24 10.70
N ILE A 546 0.49 -26.14 10.79
CA ILE A 546 0.23 -27.46 11.35
C ILE A 546 -0.24 -27.25 12.78
N VAL A 547 -1.56 -27.31 12.97
CA VAL A 547 -2.23 -27.42 14.26
C VAL A 547 -1.84 -28.78 14.83
N LEU A 548 -0.63 -28.87 15.42
CA LEU A 548 -0.25 -29.95 16.33
C LEU A 548 -0.94 -29.73 17.68
N THR A 549 -2.27 -29.64 17.67
CA THR A 549 -3.08 -29.78 18.88
C THR A 549 -4.17 -30.80 18.61
N ARG A 550 -3.75 -32.08 18.56
CA ARG A 550 -4.54 -33.27 18.91
C ARG A 550 -3.63 -34.50 18.81
N ARG A 551 -2.91 -34.78 19.89
CA ARG A 551 -2.69 -36.14 20.39
C ARG A 551 -2.79 -36.13 21.89
#